data_AF-A0A2V9EW66-F1
#
_entry.id   AF-A0A2V9EW66-F1
#
_cell.length_a   1.000
_cell.length_b   1.000
_cell.length_c   1.000
_cell.angle_alpha   90.00
_cell.angle_beta   90.00
_cell.angle_gamma   90.00
#
_symmetry.space_group_name_H-M   'P 1'
#
loop_
_entity.id
_entity.type
_entity.pdbx_description
1 polymer ?
#
loop_
_entity_poly.entity_id
_entity_poly.type
_entity_poly.pdbx_seq_one_letter_code
_entity_poly.pdbx_strand_id
1 'polypeptide(L)'
;MHHWYFDVIRLILWPVFPGVPLLILVWALWRWSRTVPRIVEPAWRSYIAFVAIGLAGLSSLLWFISLVWARLIGGFPFYDPVLLRFYRWGFLTGVAGLLISFAGKGRLRWPACALSLLMALLWVMAATGE
;
A
#
# COMPACT_ATOMS: atom_id res chain seq x y z
N MET A 1 7.91 -28.07 22.46
CA MET A 1 8.94 -27.04 22.15
C MET A 1 8.80 -26.43 20.74
N HIS A 2 7.65 -26.54 20.05
CA HIS A 2 7.49 -26.06 18.66
C HIS A 2 6.75 -24.72 18.49
N HIS A 3 6.23 -24.11 19.56
CA HIS A 3 5.35 -22.92 19.45
C HIS A 3 6.11 -21.58 19.41
N TRP A 4 7.29 -21.48 20.04
CA TRP A 4 8.03 -20.22 20.14
C TRP A 4 8.51 -19.67 18.79
N TYR A 5 8.83 -20.54 17.83
CA TYR A 5 9.19 -20.11 16.48
C TYR A 5 8.02 -19.44 15.76
N PHE A 6 6.78 -19.92 15.94
CA PHE A 6 5.60 -19.29 15.34
C PHE A 6 5.35 -17.91 15.92
N ASP A 7 5.50 -17.74 17.23
CA ASP A 7 5.33 -16.43 17.86
C ASP A 7 6.40 -15.44 17.43
N VAL A 8 7.67 -15.87 17.33
CA VAL A 8 8.77 -15.02 16.82
C VAL A 8 8.57 -14.67 15.34
N ILE A 9 8.19 -15.63 14.50
CA ILE A 9 7.85 -15.41 13.09
C ILE A 9 6.69 -14.42 12.98
N ARG A 10 5.65 -14.57 13.81
CA ARG A 10 4.51 -13.65 13.84
C ARG A 10 4.95 -12.26 14.31
N LEU A 11 5.79 -12.15 15.34
CA LEU A 11 6.24 -10.87 15.90
C LEU A 11 7.19 -10.11 14.96
N ILE A 12 7.93 -10.82 14.10
CA ILE A 12 8.80 -10.23 13.07
C ILE A 12 8.01 -9.93 11.79
N LEU A 13 7.17 -10.84 11.31
CA LEU A 13 6.36 -10.61 10.10
C LEU A 13 5.33 -9.51 10.33
N TRP A 14 4.73 -9.42 11.52
CA TRP A 14 3.65 -8.47 11.81
C TRP A 14 4.02 -6.99 11.63
N PRO A 15 5.20 -6.49 12.03
CA PRO A 15 5.65 -5.12 11.73
C PRO A 15 6.27 -5.00 10.34
N VAL A 16 6.92 -6.05 9.82
CA VAL A 16 7.60 -6.00 8.52
C VAL A 16 6.58 -5.93 7.38
N PHE A 17 5.48 -6.69 7.44
CA PHE A 17 4.46 -6.75 6.40
C PHE A 17 3.78 -5.39 6.10
N PRO A 18 3.33 -4.60 7.10
CA PRO A 18 2.82 -3.24 6.87
C PRO A 18 3.91 -2.19 6.67
N GLY A 19 5.11 -2.43 7.19
CA GLY A 19 6.25 -1.52 7.04
C GLY A 19 6.75 -1.46 5.60
N VAL A 20 6.76 -2.58 4.87
CA VAL A 20 7.26 -2.67 3.49
C VAL A 20 6.53 -1.70 2.53
N PRO A 21 5.19 -1.63 2.49
CA PRO A 21 4.44 -0.62 1.75
C PRO A 21 4.87 0.83 2.02
N LEU A 22 4.98 1.19 3.29
CA LEU A 22 5.36 2.53 3.72
C LEU A 22 6.83 2.82 3.39
N LEU A 23 7.72 1.85 3.57
CA LEU A 23 9.13 1.95 3.21
C LEU A 23 9.31 2.13 1.71
N ILE A 24 8.58 1.38 0.88
CA ILE A 24 8.61 1.54 -0.58
C ILE A 24 8.10 2.92 -0.97
N LEU A 25 7.03 3.42 -0.33
CA LEU A 25 6.51 4.75 -0.58
C LEU A 25 7.49 5.86 -0.18
N VAL A 26 8.06 5.79 1.03
CA VAL A 26 9.07 6.73 1.52
C VAL A 26 10.31 6.69 0.64
N TRP A 27 10.78 5.51 0.27
CA TRP A 27 11.91 5.34 -0.64
C TRP A 27 11.62 5.90 -2.03
N ALA A 28 10.41 5.67 -2.57
CA ALA A 28 10.00 6.21 -3.87
C ALA A 28 9.95 7.74 -3.85
N LEU A 29 9.39 8.34 -2.79
CA LEU A 29 9.35 9.78 -2.58
C LEU A 29 10.74 10.37 -2.37
N TRP A 30 11.58 9.73 -1.56
CA TRP A 30 12.95 10.19 -1.27
C TRP A 30 13.85 10.09 -2.50
N ARG A 31 13.77 8.98 -3.24
CA ARG A 31 14.47 8.83 -4.52
C ARG A 31 14.01 9.90 -5.50
N TRP A 32 12.71 10.15 -5.57
CA TRP A 32 12.16 11.18 -6.45
C TRP A 32 12.62 12.59 -6.06
N SER A 33 12.60 12.95 -4.77
CA SER A 33 13.03 14.29 -4.32
C SER A 33 14.52 14.55 -4.59
N ARG A 34 15.35 13.49 -4.60
CA ARG A 34 16.76 13.58 -5.02
C ARG A 34 16.97 13.57 -6.53
N THR A 35 15.99 13.14 -7.32
CA THR A 35 16.09 13.19 -8.78
C THR A 35 15.50 14.51 -9.24
N VAL A 36 16.33 15.50 -9.58
CA VAL A 36 15.88 16.81 -10.09
C VAL A 36 14.78 16.56 -11.12
N PRO A 37 13.53 17.01 -10.90
CA PRO A 37 12.44 16.75 -11.82
C PRO A 37 12.74 17.51 -13.11
N ARG A 38 13.37 16.82 -14.07
CA ARG A 38 13.23 17.21 -15.46
C ARG A 38 11.75 17.00 -15.76
N ILE A 39 10.97 18.06 -15.62
CA ILE A 39 9.58 18.12 -16.09
C ILE A 39 9.69 17.90 -17.59
N VAL A 40 9.64 16.64 -18.01
CA VAL A 40 9.65 16.28 -19.42
C VAL A 40 8.28 16.67 -19.93
N GLU A 41 8.21 17.57 -20.91
CA GLU A 41 6.97 17.86 -21.61
C GLU A 41 6.38 16.54 -22.15
N PRO A 42 5.09 16.26 -21.95
CA PRO A 42 4.04 17.11 -21.41
C PRO A 42 3.76 16.92 -19.90
N ALA A 43 3.63 18.04 -19.17
CA ALA A 43 3.52 18.10 -17.70
C ALA A 43 2.34 17.30 -17.09
N TRP A 44 1.24 17.10 -17.84
CA TRP A 44 0.07 16.34 -17.37
C TRP A 44 0.40 14.90 -16.95
N ARG A 45 1.43 14.29 -17.55
CA ARG A 45 1.88 12.93 -17.20
C ARG A 45 2.55 12.86 -15.83
N SER A 46 3.25 13.92 -15.43
CA SER A 46 3.84 14.02 -14.10
C SER A 46 2.77 14.16 -13.02
N TYR A 47 1.69 14.92 -13.30
CA TYR A 47 0.55 15.01 -12.38
C TYR A 47 -0.16 13.65 -12.21
N ILE A 48 -0.33 12.87 -13.28
CA ILE A 48 -0.90 11.51 -13.20
C ILE A 48 -0.07 10.60 -12.30
N ALA A 49 1.26 10.65 -12.42
CA ALA A 49 2.15 9.86 -11.56
C ALA A 49 2.03 10.27 -10.08
N PHE A 50 1.85 11.57 -9.80
CA PHE A 50 1.57 12.06 -8.45
C PHE A 50 0.25 11.54 -7.89
N VAL A 51 -0.82 11.56 -8.68
CA VAL A 51 -2.12 11.01 -8.27
C VAL A 51 -2.01 9.51 -8.00
N ALA A 52 -1.29 8.76 -8.83
CA ALA A 52 -1.07 7.33 -8.62
C ALA A 52 -0.31 7.04 -7.31
N ILE A 53 0.76 7.80 -7.02
CA ILE A 53 1.50 7.66 -5.75
C ILE A 53 0.62 8.07 -4.55
N GLY A 54 -0.18 9.13 -4.69
CA GLY A 54 -1.12 9.55 -3.66
C GLY A 54 -2.17 8.49 -3.35
N LEU A 55 -2.75 7.85 -4.37
CA LEU A 55 -3.70 6.75 -4.21
C LEU A 55 -3.08 5.51 -3.58
N ALA A 56 -1.87 5.13 -4.02
CA ALA A 56 -1.13 4.03 -3.42
C ALA A 56 -0.77 4.34 -1.95
N GLY A 57 -0.46 5.60 -1.64
CA GLY A 57 -0.22 6.09 -0.29
C GLY A 57 -1.46 6.07 0.58
N LEU A 58 -2.61 6.48 0.06
CA LEU A 58 -3.90 6.37 0.75
C LEU A 58 -4.24 4.91 1.06
N SER A 59 -4.03 3.99 0.12
CA SER A 59 -4.20 2.55 0.38
C SER A 59 -3.28 2.05 1.50
N SER A 60 -2.00 2.45 1.46
CA SER A 60 -1.02 2.10 2.49
C SER A 60 -1.40 2.68 3.87
N LEU A 61 -1.91 3.92 3.90
CA LEU A 61 -2.41 4.56 5.10
C LEU A 61 -3.65 3.83 5.65
N LEU A 62 -4.59 3.44 4.79
CA LEU A 62 -5.76 2.66 5.19
C LEU A 62 -5.38 1.31 5.79
N TRP A 63 -4.35 0.66 5.26
CA TRP A 63 -3.80 -0.57 5.84
C TRP A 63 -3.19 -0.34 7.22
N PHE A 64 -2.44 0.76 7.38
CA PHE A 64 -1.89 1.12 8.69
C PHE A 64 -2.99 1.44 9.70
N ILE A 65 -4.01 2.20 9.29
CA ILE A 65 -5.16 2.53 10.13
C ILE A 65 -5.92 1.25 10.52
N SER A 66 -6.17 0.32 9.61
CA SER A 66 -6.89 -0.92 9.93
C SER A 66 -6.12 -1.77 10.95
N LEU A 67 -4.79 -1.81 10.89
CA LEU A 67 -3.96 -2.50 11.88
C LEU A 67 -3.98 -1.84 13.25
N VAL A 68 -3.88 -0.51 13.30
CA VAL A 68 -3.97 0.25 14.56
C VAL A 68 -5.37 0.06 15.15
N TRP A 69 -6.41 0.13 14.32
CA TRP A 69 -7.79 -0.10 14.73
C TRP A 69 -7.98 -1.50 15.30
N ALA A 70 -7.52 -2.54 14.61
CA ALA A 70 -7.55 -3.92 15.09
C ALA A 70 -6.91 -4.06 16.47
N ARG A 71 -5.78 -3.39 16.72
CA ARG A 71 -5.13 -3.41 18.03
C ARG A 71 -5.93 -2.71 19.11
N LEU A 72 -6.56 -1.58 18.80
CA LEU A 72 -7.37 -0.83 19.77
C LEU A 72 -8.62 -1.60 20.20
N ILE A 73 -9.25 -2.34 19.28
CA ILE A 73 -10.46 -3.13 19.58
C ILE A 73 -10.16 -4.55 20.07
N GLY A 74 -8.88 -4.97 20.13
CA GLY A 74 -8.48 -6.31 20.56
C GLY A 74 -8.61 -7.39 19.48
N GLY A 75 -8.80 -7.00 18.21
CA GLY A 75 -9.04 -7.86 17.05
C GLY A 75 -10.41 -7.60 16.42
N PHE A 76 -10.52 -7.87 15.13
CA PHE A 76 -11.81 -7.78 14.44
C PHE A 76 -12.61 -9.09 14.63
N PRO A 77 -13.91 -9.02 14.94
CA PRO A 77 -14.79 -10.18 14.81
C PRO A 77 -14.90 -10.62 13.34
N PHE A 78 -15.17 -11.91 13.13
CA PHE A 78 -15.39 -12.47 11.79
C PHE A 78 -16.51 -11.69 11.08
N TYR A 79 -16.26 -11.21 9.85
CA TYR A 79 -17.19 -10.36 9.09
C TYR A 79 -17.54 -9.00 9.73
N ASP A 80 -16.59 -8.33 10.40
CA ASP A 80 -16.82 -6.96 10.86
C ASP A 80 -17.08 -6.02 9.66
N PRO A 81 -18.22 -5.29 9.62
CA PRO A 81 -18.52 -4.36 8.53
C PRO A 81 -17.49 -3.24 8.36
N VAL A 82 -16.76 -2.89 9.43
CA VAL A 82 -15.69 -1.90 9.40
C VAL A 82 -14.47 -2.44 8.66
N LEU A 83 -14.08 -3.70 8.92
CA LEU A 83 -12.94 -4.34 8.26
C LEU A 83 -13.22 -4.56 6.76
N LEU A 84 -14.42 -5.02 6.42
CA LEU A 84 -14.87 -5.15 5.03
C LEU A 84 -14.84 -3.82 4.28
N ARG A 85 -15.16 -2.71 4.96
CA ARG A 85 -15.08 -1.37 4.38
C ARG A 85 -13.63 -0.97 4.12
N PHE A 86 -12.69 -1.29 5.02
CA PHE A 86 -11.25 -1.09 4.78
C PHE A 86 -10.77 -1.90 3.57
N TYR A 87 -11.15 -3.18 3.46
CA TYR A 87 -10.79 -4.03 2.32
C TYR A 87 -11.28 -3.45 1.00
N ARG A 88 -12.54 -3.02 0.97
CA ARG A 88 -13.14 -2.47 -0.23
C ARG A 88 -12.48 -1.17 -0.68
N TRP A 89 -12.29 -0.21 0.22
CA TRP A 89 -11.64 1.06 -0.12
C TRP A 89 -10.15 0.91 -0.41
N GLY A 90 -9.46 0.07 0.35
CA GLY A 90 -8.05 -0.25 0.14
C GLY A 90 -7.80 -0.92 -1.20
N PHE A 91 -8.60 -1.92 -1.55
CA PHE A 91 -8.51 -2.59 -2.85
C PHE A 91 -8.83 -1.63 -4.01
N LEU A 92 -9.92 -0.85 -3.89
CA LEU A 92 -10.30 0.12 -4.92
C LEU A 92 -9.21 1.17 -5.14
N THR A 93 -8.61 1.69 -4.08
CA THR A 93 -7.52 2.69 -4.17
C THR A 93 -6.24 2.08 -4.74
N GLY A 94 -5.92 0.82 -4.40
CA GLY A 94 -4.81 0.07 -5.01
C GLY A 94 -5.01 -0.18 -6.51
N VAL A 95 -6.19 -0.64 -6.93
CA VAL A 95 -6.52 -0.88 -8.35
C VAL A 95 -6.59 0.43 -9.14
N ALA A 96 -7.20 1.48 -8.57
CA ALA A 96 -7.22 2.80 -9.21
C ALA A 96 -5.80 3.36 -9.39
N GLY A 97 -4.95 3.27 -8.36
CA GLY A 97 -3.54 3.63 -8.44
C GLY A 97 -2.79 2.85 -9.53
N LEU A 98 -3.08 1.56 -9.66
CA LEU A 98 -2.49 0.70 -10.69
C LEU A 98 -2.91 1.12 -12.10
N LEU A 99 -4.21 1.29 -12.35
CA LEU A 99 -4.74 1.73 -13.65
C LEU A 99 -4.20 3.10 -14.06
N ILE A 100 -4.13 4.04 -13.12
CA ILE A 100 -3.59 5.38 -13.35
C ILE A 100 -2.08 5.33 -13.60
N SER A 101 -1.35 4.44 -12.91
CA SER A 101 0.08 4.25 -13.11
C SER A 101 0.45 3.72 -14.51
N PHE A 102 -0.45 2.95 -15.15
CA PHE A 102 -0.29 2.49 -16.53
C PHE A 102 -0.39 3.63 -17.56
N ALA A 103 -1.21 4.65 -17.28
CA ALA A 103 -1.34 5.83 -18.12
C ALA A 103 -0.16 6.82 -17.97
N GLY A 104 0.61 6.72 -16.88
CA GLY A 104 1.80 7.53 -16.63
C GLY A 104 3.01 7.14 -17.49
N LYS A 105 3.79 8.12 -17.94
CA LYS A 105 5.05 7.91 -18.68
C LYS A 105 6.21 8.48 -17.87
N GLY A 106 7.27 7.69 -17.65
CA GLY A 106 8.49 8.13 -16.94
C GLY A 106 9.06 7.09 -15.98
N ARG A 107 10.22 7.40 -15.38
CA ARG A 107 10.89 6.53 -14.39
C ARG A 107 10.09 6.33 -13.10
N LEU A 108 9.11 7.21 -12.84
CA LEU A 108 8.20 7.11 -11.69
C LEU A 108 7.05 6.11 -11.86
N ARG A 109 6.78 5.63 -13.08
CA ARG A 109 5.68 4.67 -13.31
C ARG A 109 5.93 3.35 -12.58
N TRP A 110 7.18 2.86 -12.62
CA TRP A 110 7.53 1.55 -12.10
C TRP A 110 7.35 1.44 -10.58
N PRO A 111 7.84 2.37 -9.74
CA PRO A 111 7.58 2.32 -8.31
C PRO A 111 6.09 2.51 -7.97
N ALA A 112 5.37 3.40 -8.68
CA ALA A 112 3.94 3.59 -8.44
C ALA A 112 3.11 2.36 -8.80
N CYS A 113 3.42 1.70 -9.93
CA CYS A 113 2.77 0.48 -10.38
C CYS A 113 3.08 -0.70 -9.45
N ALA A 114 4.35 -0.88 -9.05
CA ALA A 114 4.75 -1.94 -8.13
C ALA A 114 4.09 -1.76 -6.75
N LEU A 115 4.04 -0.53 -6.23
CA LEU A 115 3.40 -0.24 -4.96
C LEU A 115 1.88 -0.45 -5.01
N SER A 116 1.22 -0.01 -6.09
CA SER A 116 -0.22 -0.19 -6.27
C SER A 116 -0.59 -1.67 -6.43
N LEU A 117 0.22 -2.44 -7.17
CA LEU A 117 0.05 -3.88 -7.33
C LEU A 117 0.24 -4.61 -5.99
N LEU A 118 1.29 -4.26 -5.24
CA LEU A 118 1.54 -4.81 -3.92
C LEU A 118 0.35 -4.55 -2.99
N MET A 119 -0.17 -3.32 -2.96
CA MET A 119 -1.37 -2.99 -2.19
C MET A 119 -2.57 -3.82 -2.58
N ALA A 120 -2.87 -3.92 -3.88
CA ALA A 120 -4.00 -4.70 -4.35
C ALA A 120 -3.87 -6.18 -3.93
N LEU A 121 -2.67 -6.77 -4.08
CA LEU A 121 -2.40 -8.14 -3.67
C LEU A 121 -2.52 -8.34 -2.14
N LEU A 122 -2.04 -7.38 -1.35
CA LEU A 122 -2.14 -7.44 0.11
C LEU A 122 -3.60 -7.42 0.58
N TRP A 123 -4.43 -6.56 0.00
CA TRP A 123 -5.87 -6.54 0.32
C TRP A 123 -6.59 -7.80 -0.12
N VAL A 124 -6.21 -8.40 -1.26
CA VAL A 124 -6.76 -9.70 -1.69
C VAL A 124 -6.35 -10.81 -0.74
N MET A 125 -5.07 -10.93 -0.37
CA MET A 125 -4.61 -11.94 0.57
C MET A 125 -5.28 -11.79 1.94
N ALA A 126 -5.46 -10.55 2.41
CA ALA A 126 -6.16 -10.28 3.66
C ALA A 126 -7.63 -10.73 3.59
N ALA A 127 -8.33 -10.40 2.50
CA ALA A 127 -9.72 -10.80 2.31
C ALA A 127 -9.90 -12.32 2.16
N THR A 128 -8.91 -13.05 1.61
CA THR A 128 -8.94 -14.53 1.57
C THR A 128 -8.57 -15.21 2.88
N GLY A 129 -7.98 -14.45 3.82
CA GLY A 129 -7.56 -14.94 5.13
C GLY A 129 -8.60 -14.76 6.23
N GLU A 130 -9.70 -14.04 5.94
CA GLU A 130 -10.97 -14.17 6.66
C GLU A 130 -11.67 -15.47 6.23
#